data_AF-A0AA38HHL2-F1
#
_entry.id   AF-A0AA38HHL2-F1
#
_cell.length_a   1.000
_cell.length_b   1.000
_cell.length_c   1.000
_cell.angle_alpha   90.00
_cell.angle_beta   90.00
_cell.angle_gamma   90.00
#
_symmetry.space_group_name_H-M   'P 1'
#
loop_
_entity.id
_entity.type
_entity.pdbx_description
1 polymer ?
#
loop_
_entity_poly.entity_id
_entity_poly.type
_entity_poly.pdbx_seq_one_letter_code
_entity_poly.pdbx_strand_id
1 'polypeptide(L)'
;MLPHQPYGDSRHLPIALKRATVVMFPKTPRPASMPSKYRPISLLSTLSKVAEVAILHRLKALVDASHALLEPQFGFRQGHFTTQQLLHLTEWTARAFNLRKTTGAVFLIVEEAYNQVWHRGLPHKLSP
;
A
#
# COMPACT_ATOMS: atom_id res chain seq x y z
N MET A 1 -37.22 22.30 -6.75
CA MET A 1 -36.46 22.02 -7.99
C MET A 1 -34.99 21.98 -7.63
N LEU A 2 -34.38 20.79 -7.63
CA LEU A 2 -32.96 20.61 -7.32
C LEU A 2 -32.12 21.11 -8.50
N PRO A 3 -31.05 21.89 -8.28
CA PRO A 3 -30.22 22.37 -9.38
C PRO A 3 -29.48 21.19 -10.03
N HIS A 4 -29.62 21.10 -11.34
CA HIS A 4 -28.83 20.23 -12.21
C HIS A 4 -27.34 20.44 -11.95
N GLN A 5 -26.68 19.43 -11.39
CA GLN A 5 -25.23 19.39 -11.32
C GLN A 5 -24.70 19.04 -12.72
N PRO A 6 -23.74 19.80 -13.29
CA PRO A 6 -23.32 19.61 -14.66
C PRO A 6 -22.66 18.24 -14.82
N TYR A 7 -23.24 17.46 -15.73
CA TYR A 7 -22.71 16.19 -16.20
C TYR A 7 -21.51 16.51 -17.11
N GLY A 8 -20.28 16.36 -16.61
CA GLY A 8 -19.09 16.47 -17.47
C GLY A 8 -17.87 17.13 -16.86
N ASP A 9 -17.32 16.58 -15.78
CA ASP A 9 -15.89 16.76 -15.51
C ASP A 9 -15.24 15.37 -15.42
N SER A 10 -14.57 14.95 -16.49
CA SER A 10 -14.01 13.60 -16.70
C SER A 10 -12.89 13.22 -15.71
N ARG A 11 -12.67 14.02 -14.67
CA ARG A 11 -11.59 13.87 -13.67
C ARG A 11 -12.08 13.50 -12.28
N HIS A 12 -13.39 13.29 -12.08
CA HIS A 12 -13.95 13.04 -10.76
C HIS A 12 -14.74 11.74 -10.67
N LEU A 13 -14.30 10.86 -9.77
CA LEU A 13 -15.07 9.68 -9.35
C LEU A 13 -16.37 10.12 -8.65
N PRO A 14 -17.52 9.50 -8.95
CA PRO A 14 -18.78 9.76 -8.26
C PRO A 14 -18.62 9.64 -6.74
N ILE A 15 -19.25 10.55 -5.99
CA ILE A 15 -19.17 10.59 -4.51
C ILE A 15 -19.61 9.26 -3.90
N ALA A 16 -20.62 8.61 -4.48
CA ALA A 16 -21.10 7.30 -4.04
C ALA A 16 -19.98 6.24 -4.04
N LEU A 17 -19.05 6.28 -5.00
CA LEU A 17 -17.94 5.34 -5.05
C LEU A 17 -16.86 5.61 -3.99
N LYS A 18 -16.85 6.81 -3.40
CA LYS A 18 -15.89 7.22 -2.36
C LYS A 18 -16.39 6.96 -0.94
N ARG A 19 -17.64 6.53 -0.77
CA ARG A 19 -18.24 6.30 0.55
C ARG A 19 -17.84 4.93 1.10
N ALA A 20 -17.44 4.88 2.37
CA ALA A 20 -17.05 3.66 3.07
C ALA A 20 -17.72 3.59 4.45
N THR A 21 -17.99 2.37 4.92
CA THR A 21 -18.34 2.10 6.31
C THR A 21 -17.08 1.73 7.07
N VAL A 22 -16.72 2.47 8.12
CA VAL A 22 -15.52 2.20 8.91
C VAL A 22 -15.86 1.22 10.05
N VAL A 23 -15.12 0.12 10.11
CA VAL A 23 -15.26 -0.90 11.16
C VAL A 23 -13.94 -1.04 11.92
N MET A 24 -14.00 -1.12 13.24
CA MET A 24 -12.83 -1.20 14.12
C MET A 24 -12.48 -2.65 14.42
N PHE A 25 -11.27 -3.09 14.04
CA PHE A 25 -10.77 -4.43 14.33
C PHE A 25 -9.65 -4.40 15.37
N PRO A 26 -9.67 -5.23 16.41
CA PRO A 26 -8.63 -5.22 17.43
C PRO A 26 -7.29 -5.72 16.84
N LYS A 27 -6.18 -5.04 17.17
CA LYS A 27 -4.81 -5.40 16.74
C LYS A 27 -4.35 -6.73 17.36
N THR A 28 -4.91 -7.09 18.51
CA THR A 28 -4.61 -8.30 19.27
C THR A 28 -5.92 -8.98 19.70
N PRO A 29 -5.94 -10.30 19.94
CA PRO A 29 -7.16 -11.01 20.33
C PRO A 29 -7.77 -10.56 21.67
N ARG A 30 -6.97 -9.95 22.56
CA ARG A 30 -7.45 -9.44 23.84
C ARG A 30 -8.09 -8.04 23.66
N PRO A 31 -9.32 -7.82 24.14
CA PRO A 31 -9.95 -6.51 24.09
C PRO A 31 -9.15 -5.51 24.92
N ALA A 32 -8.96 -4.31 24.36
CA ALA A 32 -8.18 -3.26 24.99
C ALA A 32 -9.04 -2.00 25.15
N SER A 33 -8.88 -1.30 26.26
CA SER A 33 -9.65 -0.07 26.57
C SER A 33 -9.29 1.11 25.65
N MET A 34 -8.12 1.07 25.00
CA MET A 34 -7.61 2.18 24.18
C MET A 34 -7.96 2.05 22.70
N PRO A 35 -8.49 3.11 22.05
CA PRO A 35 -8.78 3.12 20.61
C PRO A 35 -7.57 2.84 19.71
N SER A 36 -6.36 3.23 20.12
CA SER A 36 -5.10 2.99 19.39
C SER A 36 -4.76 1.51 19.21
N LYS A 37 -5.42 0.62 19.96
CA LYS A 37 -5.29 -0.84 19.84
C LYS A 37 -6.20 -1.44 18.78
N TYR A 38 -6.96 -0.63 18.05
CA TYR A 38 -7.80 -1.06 16.93
C TYR A 38 -7.21 -0.58 15.61
N ARG A 39 -7.60 -1.23 14.52
CA ARG A 39 -7.34 -0.85 13.13
C ARG A 39 -8.69 -0.46 12.50
N PRO A 40 -8.88 0.78 12.06
CA PRO A 40 -10.02 1.13 11.24
C PRO A 40 -9.87 0.47 9.87
N ILE A 41 -10.90 -0.25 9.42
CA ILE A 41 -10.98 -0.82 8.07
C ILE A 41 -12.15 -0.16 7.35
N SER A 42 -11.87 0.45 6.20
CA SER A 42 -12.87 1.03 5.32
C SER A 42 -13.52 -0.06 4.46
N LEU A 43 -14.78 -0.40 4.76
CA LEU A 43 -15.58 -1.30 3.95
C LEU A 43 -16.28 -0.53 2.85
N LEU A 44 -15.78 -0.74 1.64
CA LEU A 44 -16.31 -0.15 0.42
C LEU A 44 -17.44 -1.00 -0.18
N SER A 45 -18.33 -0.33 -0.92
CA SER A 45 -19.35 -1.01 -1.72
C SER A 45 -18.70 -1.95 -2.76
N THR A 46 -19.41 -2.99 -3.20
CA THR A 46 -18.91 -3.89 -4.25
C THR A 46 -18.52 -3.12 -5.51
N LEU A 47 -19.32 -2.12 -5.89
CA LEU A 47 -19.05 -1.30 -7.07
C LEU A 47 -17.77 -0.45 -6.90
N SER A 48 -17.56 0.13 -5.72
CA SER A 48 -16.31 0.84 -5.39
C SER A 48 -15.09 -0.07 -5.50
N LYS A 49 -15.18 -1.31 -5.00
CA LYS A 49 -14.08 -2.30 -5.11
C LYS A 49 -13.76 -2.65 -6.56
N VAL A 50 -14.79 -2.82 -7.41
CA VAL A 50 -14.59 -3.06 -8.85
C VAL A 50 -13.87 -1.86 -9.50
N ALA A 51 -14.27 -0.63 -9.17
CA ALA A 51 -13.59 0.56 -9.66
C ALA A 51 -12.12 0.62 -9.18
N GLU A 52 -11.84 0.28 -7.93
CA GLU A 52 -10.47 0.21 -7.39
C GLU A 52 -9.62 -0.84 -8.11
N VAL A 53 -10.17 -2.00 -8.46
CA VAL A 53 -9.46 -3.02 -9.24
C VAL A 53 -9.06 -2.49 -10.61
N ALA A 54 -9.97 -1.77 -11.29
CA ALA A 54 -9.65 -1.15 -12.58
C ALA A 54 -8.55 -0.08 -12.46
N ILE A 55 -8.58 0.73 -11.40
CA ILE A 55 -7.54 1.73 -11.11
C ILE A 55 -6.20 1.04 -10.79
N LEU A 56 -6.22 0.00 -9.96
CA LEU A 56 -5.03 -0.76 -9.58
C LEU A 56 -4.33 -1.37 -10.81
N HIS A 57 -5.10 -1.91 -11.76
CA HIS A 57 -4.53 -2.46 -12.99
C HIS A 57 -3.76 -1.40 -13.80
N ARG A 58 -4.32 -0.19 -13.92
CA ARG A 58 -3.65 0.93 -14.61
C ARG A 58 -2.41 1.41 -13.85
N LEU A 59 -2.48 1.51 -12.52
CA LEU A 59 -1.35 1.91 -11.69
C LEU A 59 -0.21 0.91 -11.77
N LYS A 60 -0.49 -0.40 -11.78
CA LYS A 60 0.54 -1.43 -11.95
C LYS A 60 1.31 -1.25 -13.26
N ALA A 61 0.60 -1.08 -14.38
CA ALA A 61 1.24 -0.85 -15.68
C ALA A 61 2.15 0.39 -15.68
N LEU A 62 1.73 1.49 -15.02
CA LEU A 62 2.54 2.70 -14.88
C LEU A 62 3.78 2.50 -14.00
N VAL A 63 3.62 1.80 -12.88
CA VAL A 63 4.72 1.50 -11.95
C VAL A 63 5.76 0.61 -12.63
N ASP A 64 5.33 -0.37 -13.41
CA ASP A 64 6.22 -1.25 -14.16
C ASP A 64 6.96 -0.48 -15.27
N ALA A 65 6.26 0.40 -16.00
CA ALA A 65 6.86 1.20 -17.08
C ALA A 65 7.86 2.27 -16.59
N SER A 66 7.64 2.81 -15.39
CA SER A 66 8.51 3.85 -14.79
C SER A 66 9.65 3.28 -13.94
N HIS A 67 9.73 1.95 -13.76
CA HIS A 67 10.65 1.30 -12.83
C HIS A 67 10.61 1.93 -11.42
N ALA A 68 9.43 2.38 -10.97
CA ALA A 68 9.28 3.13 -9.72
C ALA A 68 9.54 2.29 -8.45
N LEU A 69 9.54 0.96 -8.57
CA LEU A 69 9.87 0.03 -7.48
C LEU A 69 11.31 -0.46 -7.59
N LEU A 70 12.00 -0.48 -6.46
CA LEU A 70 13.33 -1.08 -6.35
C LEU A 70 13.26 -2.60 -6.56
N GLU A 71 14.30 -3.17 -7.16
CA GLU A 71 14.41 -4.63 -7.35
C GLU A 71 14.25 -5.44 -6.05
N PRO A 72 14.89 -5.09 -4.92
CA PRO A 72 14.73 -5.82 -3.66
C PRO A 72 13.41 -5.51 -2.93
N GLN A 73 12.37 -5.00 -3.60
CA GLN A 73 11.04 -4.84 -3.02
C GLN A 73 10.14 -6.05 -3.34
N PHE A 74 9.86 -6.85 -2.30
CA PHE A 74 9.08 -8.08 -2.42
C PHE A 74 7.63 -7.93 -1.95
N GLY A 75 7.36 -6.96 -1.07
CA GLY A 75 6.02 -6.71 -0.55
C GLY A 75 5.08 -6.19 -1.64
N PHE A 76 3.87 -6.76 -1.70
CA PHE A 76 2.81 -6.36 -2.63
C PHE A 76 3.18 -6.47 -4.13
N ARG A 77 4.21 -7.22 -4.47
CA ARG A 77 4.67 -7.43 -5.85
C ARG A 77 4.31 -8.82 -6.34
N GLN A 78 3.79 -8.90 -7.56
CA GLN A 78 3.43 -10.19 -8.17
C GLN A 78 4.69 -11.02 -8.42
N GLY A 79 4.63 -12.33 -8.12
CA GLY A 79 5.77 -13.24 -8.29
C GLY A 79 6.83 -13.18 -7.19
N HIS A 80 6.62 -12.37 -6.15
CA HIS A 80 7.51 -12.29 -4.99
C HIS A 80 6.84 -12.80 -3.72
N PHE A 81 7.60 -13.55 -2.91
CA PHE A 81 7.16 -14.11 -1.64
C PHE A 81 8.04 -13.62 -0.48
N THR A 82 7.49 -13.64 0.73
CA THR A 82 8.23 -13.27 1.95
C THR A 82 9.41 -14.20 2.22
N THR A 83 9.29 -15.47 1.82
CA THR A 83 10.37 -16.46 1.91
C THR A 83 11.55 -16.13 1.00
N GLN A 84 11.31 -15.56 -0.19
CA GLN A 84 12.39 -15.12 -1.08
C GLN A 84 13.15 -13.94 -0.49
N GLN A 85 12.45 -12.98 0.12
CA GLN A 85 13.12 -11.86 0.79
C GLN A 85 13.94 -12.33 1.99
N LEU A 86 13.43 -13.31 2.75
CA LEU A 86 14.17 -13.92 3.84
C LEU A 86 15.42 -14.64 3.31
N LEU A 87 15.28 -15.44 2.26
CA LEU A 87 16.38 -16.14 1.62
C LEU A 87 17.46 -15.15 1.16
N HIS A 88 17.07 -14.11 0.44
CA HIS A 88 17.99 -13.07 -0.05
C HIS A 88 18.77 -12.41 1.11
N LEU A 89 18.10 -12.08 2.22
CA LEU A 89 18.76 -11.55 3.41
C LEU A 89 19.74 -12.57 4.03
N THR A 90 19.33 -13.84 4.14
CA THR A 90 20.19 -14.89 4.72
C THR A 90 21.40 -15.22 3.85
N GLU A 91 21.26 -15.20 2.53
CA GLU A 91 22.38 -15.39 1.60
C GLU A 91 23.38 -14.22 1.71
N TRP A 92 22.86 -13.00 1.79
CA TRP A 92 23.70 -11.82 1.94
C TRP A 92 24.50 -11.85 3.25
N THR A 93 23.86 -12.21 4.37
CA THR A 93 24.55 -12.34 5.67
C THR A 93 25.55 -13.49 5.68
N ALA A 94 25.18 -14.65 5.14
CA ALA A 94 26.09 -15.80 5.04
C ALA A 94 27.33 -15.48 4.19
N ARG A 95 27.14 -14.78 3.07
CA ARG A 95 28.25 -14.34 2.21
C ARG A 95 29.18 -13.35 2.94
N ALA A 96 28.63 -12.38 3.66
CA ALA A 96 29.42 -11.43 4.43
C ALA A 96 30.20 -12.13 5.56
N PHE A 97 29.59 -13.11 6.23
CA PHE A 97 30.22 -13.94 7.24
C PHE A 97 31.40 -14.74 6.67
N ASN A 98 31.23 -15.41 5.53
CA ASN A 98 32.30 -16.16 4.86
C ASN A 98 33.48 -15.27 4.46
N LEU A 99 33.22 -14.01 4.14
CA LEU A 99 34.24 -12.99 3.84
C LEU A 99 34.83 -12.33 5.09
N ARG A 100 34.54 -12.84 6.29
CA ARG A 100 34.97 -12.30 7.59
C ARG A 100 34.61 -10.82 7.78
N LYS A 101 33.50 -10.37 7.20
CA LYS A 101 32.99 -9.00 7.38
C LYS A 101 32.10 -8.90 8.60
N THR A 102 32.23 -7.81 9.36
CA THR A 102 31.24 -7.45 10.37
C THR A 102 29.95 -7.04 9.67
N THR A 103 28.83 -7.64 10.10
CA THR A 103 27.52 -7.43 9.48
C THR A 103 26.56 -6.88 10.52
N GLY A 104 25.84 -5.81 10.17
CA GLY A 104 24.77 -5.23 10.98
C GLY A 104 23.48 -5.12 10.17
N ALA A 105 22.34 -5.13 10.85
CA ALA A 105 21.03 -4.96 10.23
C ALA A 105 20.25 -3.85 10.94
N VAL A 106 19.56 -3.02 10.16
CA VAL A 106 18.65 -1.98 10.66
C VAL A 106 17.26 -2.27 10.13
N PHE A 107 16.29 -2.42 11.02
CA PHE A 107 14.90 -2.66 10.68
C PHE A 107 14.09 -1.40 10.96
N LEU A 108 13.44 -0.87 9.91
CA LEU A 108 12.62 0.33 9.98
C LEU A 108 11.16 -0.04 9.80
N ILE A 109 10.30 0.54 10.63
CA ILE A 109 8.85 0.36 10.54
C ILE A 109 8.22 1.76 10.53
N VAL A 110 7.37 2.01 9.54
CA VAL A 110 6.59 3.26 9.46
C VAL A 110 5.29 3.07 10.22
N GLU A 111 5.07 3.91 11.24
CA GLU A 111 3.81 3.95 11.96
C GLU A 111 2.69 4.46 11.03
N GLU A 112 1.57 3.72 10.99
CA GLU A 112 0.40 4.06 10.19
C GLU A 112 0.72 4.41 8.72
N ALA A 113 1.55 3.61 8.06
CA ALA A 113 2.08 3.88 6.71
C ALA A 113 1.03 4.36 5.67
N TYR A 114 -0.19 3.82 5.70
CA TYR A 114 -1.27 4.23 4.80
C TYR A 114 -1.79 5.66 5.05
N ASN A 115 -1.74 6.14 6.29
CA ASN A 115 -2.16 7.49 6.67
C ASN A 115 -1.05 8.53 6.38
N GLN A 116 0.20 8.08 6.23
CA GLN A 116 1.38 8.92 6.04
C GLN A 116 1.75 9.15 4.56
N VAL A 117 0.83 8.86 3.63
CA VAL A 117 1.11 8.98 2.19
C VAL A 117 1.23 10.45 1.79
N TRP A 118 2.34 10.81 1.13
CA TRP A 118 2.52 12.15 0.59
C TRP A 118 1.73 12.34 -0.72
N HIS A 119 0.44 12.69 -0.59
CA HIS A 119 -0.49 12.80 -1.72
C HIS A 119 -0.03 13.77 -2.83
N ARG A 120 0.68 14.86 -2.47
CA ARG A 120 1.21 15.82 -3.45
C ARG A 120 2.42 15.28 -4.23
N GLY A 121 3.28 14.49 -3.57
CA GLY A 121 4.48 13.92 -4.19
C GLY A 121 4.23 12.62 -4.94
N LEU A 122 3.19 11.86 -4.58
CA LEU A 122 2.91 10.56 -5.19
C LEU A 122 2.78 10.62 -6.73
N PRO A 123 2.08 11.61 -7.35
CA PRO A 123 2.03 11.71 -8.81
C PRO A 123 3.41 11.90 -9.44
N HIS A 124 4.32 12.63 -8.79
CA HIS A 124 5.68 12.85 -9.29
C HIS A 124 6.52 11.56 -9.27
N LYS A 125 6.25 10.66 -8.32
CA LYS A 125 6.90 9.33 -8.25
C LYS A 125 6.38 8.34 -9.29
N LEU A 126 5.20 8.62 -9.86
CA LEU A 126 4.52 7.77 -10.85
C LEU A 126 4.64 8.34 -12.27
N SER A 127 5.24 9.52 -12.43
CA SER A 127 5.59 10.05 -13.73
C SER A 127 6.78 9.26 -14.29
N PRO A 128 6.75 8.89 -15.58
CA PRO A 128 7.95 8.43 -16.27
C PRO A 128 9.02 9.52 -16.35
#